data_AF-W4Q4B3-F1
#
_entry.id   AF-W4Q4B3-F1
#
_cell.length_a   1.000
_cell.length_b   1.000
_cell.length_c   1.000
_cell.angle_alpha   90.00
_cell.angle_beta   90.00
_cell.angle_gamma   90.00
#
_symmetry.space_group_name_H-M   'P 1'
#
loop_
_entity.id
_entity.type
_entity.pdbx_description
1 polymer ?
#
loop_
_entity_poly.entity_id
_entity_poly.type
_entity_poly.pdbx_seq_one_letter_code
_entity_poly.pdbx_strand_id
1 'polypeptide(L)' 'MRKIYEYMSTDDKVRALELVREEIIELKQELQNEYSRVVKEAISEALNRYQAEEEWLKNEVDEKSSC' A
#
# COMPACT_ATOMS: atom_id res chain seq x y z
N MET A 1 0.37 -9.16 6.12
CA MET A 1 1.18 -9.23 4.88
C MET A 1 2.69 -9.16 5.13
N ARG A 2 3.20 -8.24 5.96
CA ARG A 2 4.62 -7.91 6.15
C ARG A 2 5.68 -9.04 6.08
N LYS A 3 5.42 -10.23 6.64
CA LYS A 3 6.36 -11.37 6.60
C LYS A 3 6.72 -11.85 5.20
N ILE A 4 5.88 -11.64 4.19
CA ILE A 4 6.18 -12.09 2.83
C ILE A 4 7.32 -11.29 2.19
N TYR A 5 7.44 -10.01 2.53
CA TYR A 5 8.46 -9.12 1.98
C TYR A 5 9.87 -9.47 2.47
N GLU A 6 10.01 -10.12 3.62
CA GLU A 6 11.31 -10.58 4.13
C GLU A 6 11.99 -11.56 3.16
N TYR A 7 11.20 -12.29 2.37
CA TYR A 7 11.68 -13.28 1.41
C TYR A 7 11.73 -12.75 -0.03
N MET A 8 11.36 -11.50 -0.26
CA MET A 8 11.36 -10.86 -1.57
C MET A 8 12.71 -10.20 -1.87
N SER A 9 13.13 -10.25 -3.14
CA SER A 9 14.27 -9.46 -3.62
C SER A 9 13.97 -7.96 -3.55
N THR A 10 14.99 -7.11 -3.63
CA THR A 10 14.78 -5.65 -3.68
C THR A 10 13.91 -5.25 -4.87
N ASP A 11 14.14 -5.84 -6.06
CA ASP A 11 13.32 -5.59 -7.26
C ASP A 11 11.87 -6.02 -7.07
N ASP A 12 11.62 -7.15 -6.39
CA ASP A 12 10.27 -7.59 -6.03
C ASP A 12 9.58 -6.61 -5.05
N LYS A 13 10.34 -6.08 -4.08
CA LYS A 13 9.83 -5.07 -3.14
C LYS A 13 9.50 -3.76 -3.85
N VAL A 14 10.31 -3.33 -4.82
CA VAL A 14 10.01 -2.15 -5.66
C VAL A 14 8.72 -2.35 -6.45
N ARG A 15 8.56 -3.49 -7.11
CA ARG A 15 7.30 -3.82 -7.82
C ARG A 15 6.10 -3.89 -6.89
N ALA A 16 6.28 -4.48 -5.69
CA ALA A 16 5.22 -4.51 -4.70
C ALA A 16 4.83 -3.10 -4.22
N LEU A 17 5.79 -2.19 -4.05
CA LEU A 17 5.55 -0.79 -3.69
C LEU A 17 4.76 -0.06 -4.79
N GLU A 18 5.05 -0.31 -6.06
CA GLU A 18 4.29 0.25 -7.19
C GLU A 18 2.83 -0.23 -7.17
N LEU A 19 2.60 -1.54 -7.01
CA LEU A 19 1.26 -2.11 -6.91
C LEU A 19 0.47 -1.54 -5.73
N VAL A 20 1.11 -1.39 -4.56
CA VAL A 20 0.48 -0.78 -3.39
C VAL A 20 0.07 0.67 -3.67
N ARG A 21 0.86 1.44 -4.42
CA ARG A 21 0.52 2.81 -4.80
C ARG A 21 -0.66 2.87 -5.76
N GLU A 22 -0.74 1.94 -6.72
CA GLU A 22 -1.88 1.83 -7.64
C GLU A 22 -3.18 1.56 -6.86
N GLU A 23 -3.16 0.58 -5.95
CA GLU A 23 -4.29 0.26 -5.07
C GLU A 23 -4.74 1.47 -4.21
N ILE A 24 -3.78 2.24 -3.66
CA ILE A 24 -4.09 3.47 -2.92
C ILE A 24 -4.82 4.49 -3.80
N ILE A 25 -4.42 4.62 -5.07
CA ILE A 25 -5.06 5.55 -6.02
C ILE A 25 -6.48 5.08 -6.31
N GLU A 26 -6.68 3.80 -6.58
CA GLU A 26 -7.99 3.20 -6.83
C GLU A 26 -8.93 3.38 -5.63
N LEU A 27 -8.48 3.07 -4.41
CA LEU A 27 -9.26 3.26 -3.19
C LEU A 27 -9.65 4.73 -2.95
N LYS A 28 -8.76 5.67 -3.28
CA LYS A 28 -9.08 7.11 -3.20
C LYS A 28 -10.13 7.54 -4.22
N GLN A 29 -10.11 6.97 -5.42
CA GLN A 29 -11.15 7.18 -6.42
C GLN A 29 -12.48 6.56 -5.95
N GLU A 30 -12.43 5.37 -5.38
CA GLU A 30 -13.60 4.65 -4.87
C GLU A 30 -14.33 5.42 -3.75
N LEU A 31 -13.59 6.17 -2.91
CA LEU A 31 -14.18 7.04 -1.89
C LEU A 31 -15.03 8.20 -2.47
N GLN A 32 -14.79 8.59 -3.73
CA GLN A 32 -15.57 9.65 -4.40
C GLN A 32 -16.97 9.16 -4.80
N ASN A 33 -17.18 7.85 -4.92
CA ASN A 33 -18.47 7.29 -5.30
C ASN A 33 -19.52 7.46 -4.18
N GLU A 34 -20.79 7.44 -4.57
CA GLU A 34 -21.92 7.54 -3.65
C GLU A 34 -22.23 6.19 -2.97
N TYR A 35 -21.39 5.83 -2.02
CA TYR A 35 -21.62 4.69 -1.14
C TYR A 35 -22.26 5.05 0.19
N SER A 36 -22.90 4.04 0.79
CA SER A 36 -23.30 4.11 2.19
C SER A 36 -22.10 4.39 3.10
N ARG A 37 -22.37 4.99 4.26
CA ARG A 37 -21.34 5.32 5.25
C ARG A 37 -20.48 4.10 5.64
N VAL A 38 -21.10 2.95 5.86
CA VAL A 38 -20.41 1.70 6.25
C VAL A 38 -19.40 1.27 5.19
N VAL A 39 -19.76 1.38 3.91
CA VAL A 39 -18.86 1.05 2.81
C VAL A 39 -17.72 2.06 2.72
N LYS A 40 -17.99 3.36 2.89
CA LYS A 40 -16.93 4.39 2.94
C LYS A 40 -15.97 4.20 4.11
N GLU A 41 -16.46 3.79 5.27
CA GLU A 41 -15.64 3.45 6.43
C GLU A 41 -14.73 2.25 6.13
N ALA A 42 -15.26 1.18 5.54
CA ALA A 42 -14.47 0.01 5.13
C ALA A 42 -13.39 0.35 4.09
N ILE A 43 -13.71 1.18 3.10
CA ILE A 43 -12.73 1.65 2.10
C ILE A 43 -11.65 2.52 2.78
N SER A 44 -12.03 3.38 3.73
CA SER A 44 -11.09 4.22 4.47
C SER A 44 -10.15 3.40 5.36
N GLU A 45 -10.66 2.35 6.02
CA GLU A 45 -9.84 1.40 6.78
C GLU A 45 -8.87 0.64 5.89
N ALA A 46 -9.30 0.21 4.70
CA ALA A 46 -8.43 -0.39 3.71
C ALA A 46 -7.32 0.61 3.32
N LEU A 47 -7.69 1.81 2.89
CA LEU A 47 -6.77 2.87 2.48
C LEU A 47 -5.69 3.13 3.54
N ASN A 48 -6.07 3.26 4.81
CA ASN A 48 -5.12 3.48 5.91
C ASN A 48 -4.11 2.33 6.05
N ARG A 49 -4.55 1.08 5.86
CA ARG A 49 -3.65 -0.09 5.90
C ARG A 49 -2.67 -0.08 4.73
N TYR A 50 -3.14 0.20 3.52
CA TYR A 50 -2.27 0.26 2.34
C TYR A 50 -1.28 1.42 2.42
N GLN A 51 -1.66 2.58 2.94
CA GLN A 51 -0.74 3.70 3.18
C GLN A 51 0.35 3.34 4.20
N ALA A 52 0.01 2.66 5.29
CA ALA A 52 0.99 2.18 6.26
C ALA A 52 1.90 1.08 5.68
N GLU A 53 1.43 0.31 4.70
CA GLU A 53 2.22 -0.68 3.98
C GLU A 53 3.16 -0.01 2.95
N GLU A 54 2.69 1.01 2.24
CA GLU A 54 3.50 1.84 1.34
C GLU A 54 4.69 2.47 2.09
N GLU A 55 4.42 3.13 3.22
CA GLU A 55 5.44 3.79 4.02
C GLU A 55 6.50 2.80 4.50
N TRP A 56 6.07 1.62 4.97
CA TRP A 56 6.98 0.57 5.41
C TRP A 56 7.82 0.02 4.26
N LEU A 57 7.20 -0.31 3.12
CA LEU A 57 7.91 -0.83 1.94
C LEU A 57 8.89 0.18 1.37
N LYS A 58 8.51 1.45 1.35
CA LYS A 58 9.38 2.54 0.91
C LYS A 58 10.65 2.60 1.77
N ASN A 59 10.51 2.57 3.09
CA ASN A 59 11.66 2.59 4.00
C ASN A 59 12.57 1.36 3.78
N GLU A 60 11.98 0.17 3.60
CA GLU A 60 12.73 -1.07 3.32
C GLU A 60 13.52 -1.02 2.00
N VAL A 61 12.97 -0.39 0.97
CA VAL A 61 13.65 -0.20 -0.32
C VAL A 61 14.74 0.86 -0.21
N ASP A 62 14.47 1.98 0.46
CA ASP A 62 15.40 3.10 0.63
C ASP A 62 16.61 2.72 1.52
N GLU A 63 16.39 2.00 2.62
CA GLU A 63 17.45 1.49 3.50
C GLU A 63 18.40 0.53 2.77
N LYS A 64 17.87 -0.31 1.88
CA LYS A 64 18.69 -1.25 1.10
C LYS A 64 19.38 -0.61 -0.11
N SER A 65 18.88 0.52 -0.60
CA SER A 65 19.49 1.26 -1.72
C SER A 65 20.63 2.17 -1.27
N SER A 66 20.72 2.43 0.05
CA SER A 66 21.74 3.30 0.66
C SER A 66 23.02 2.56 1.08
N CYS A 67 23.17 1.28 0.70
CA CYS A 67 24.27 0.41 1.12
C CYS A 67 25.16 -0.04 -0.04
#